data_AF-A0A162SVM0-F1
#
_entry.id   AF-A0A162SVM0-F1
#
_cell.length_a   1.000
_cell.length_b   1.000
_cell.length_c   1.000
_cell.angle_alpha   90.00
_cell.angle_beta   90.00
_cell.angle_gamma   90.00
#
_symmetry.space_group_name_H-M   'P 1'
#
loop_
_entity.id
_entity.type
_entity.pdbx_description
1 polymer ?
#
loop_
_entity_poly.entity_id
_entity_poly.type
_entity_poly.pdbx_seq_one_letter_code
_entity_poly.pdbx_strand_id
1 'polypeptide(L)'
;MEECSENIDVVDFCHPSLLQLIDYDKKNNTLHAHTLYSYLMNNKSKAKTALALNISRNTLIYRINQINKIIKKDLSDENFAFKLLFSYKVLEFAGEEDNVFGRKNTPMVHETRG
;
A
#
# COMPACT_ATOMS: atom_id res chain seq x y z
N MET A 1 -30.46 -22.67 16.94
CA MET A 1 -29.06 -22.48 16.51
C MET A 1 -29.09 -21.30 15.58
N GLU A 2 -28.64 -20.16 16.07
CA GLU A 2 -28.60 -18.91 15.32
C GLU A 2 -27.29 -18.94 14.53
N GLU A 3 -27.38 -19.03 13.20
CA GLU A 3 -26.22 -18.93 12.31
C GLU A 3 -25.69 -17.50 12.40
N CYS A 4 -24.57 -17.28 13.10
CA CYS A 4 -23.81 -16.05 13.01
C CYS A 4 -23.17 -15.98 11.62
N SER A 5 -23.87 -15.47 10.61
CA SER A 5 -23.19 -14.96 9.43
C SER A 5 -22.53 -13.64 9.83
N GLU A 6 -21.29 -13.70 10.29
CA GLU A 6 -20.48 -12.48 10.38
C GLU A 6 -20.39 -11.91 8.96
N ASN A 7 -20.85 -10.67 8.76
CA ASN A 7 -20.62 -9.94 7.52
C ASN A 7 -19.12 -9.64 7.46
N ILE A 8 -18.37 -10.47 6.74
CA ILE A 8 -16.93 -10.28 6.54
C ILE A 8 -16.75 -9.15 5.53
N ASP A 9 -16.03 -8.10 5.92
CA ASP A 9 -15.65 -6.99 5.05
C ASP A 9 -14.28 -7.29 4.40
N VAL A 10 -14.04 -6.73 3.22
CA VAL A 10 -12.77 -6.82 2.49
C VAL A 10 -11.60 -6.33 3.35
N VAL A 11 -11.84 -5.31 4.18
CA VAL A 11 -10.82 -4.76 5.10
C VAL A 11 -10.35 -5.78 6.15
N ASP A 12 -11.14 -6.81 6.46
CA ASP A 12 -10.77 -7.84 7.44
C ASP A 12 -9.66 -8.76 6.93
N PHE A 13 -9.48 -8.84 5.61
CA PHE A 13 -8.39 -9.57 4.97
C PHE A 13 -7.11 -8.73 4.83
N CYS A 14 -7.15 -7.44 5.18
CA CYS A 14 -6.02 -6.54 5.04
C CYS A 14 -5.14 -6.54 6.29
N HIS A 15 -3.83 -6.46 6.08
CA HIS A 15 -2.88 -6.38 7.16
C HIS A 15 -3.04 -5.04 7.91
N PRO A 16 -3.12 -5.02 9.26
CA PRO A 16 -3.38 -3.81 10.04
C PRO A 16 -2.40 -2.65 9.76
N SER A 17 -1.13 -2.98 9.51
CA SER A 17 -0.11 -1.99 9.14
C SER A 17 -0.43 -1.22 7.85
N LEU A 18 -1.09 -1.85 6.87
CA LEU A 18 -1.51 -1.15 5.66
C LEU A 18 -2.66 -0.19 5.97
N LEU A 19 -3.67 -0.66 6.71
CA LEU A 19 -4.81 0.16 7.13
C LEU A 19 -4.36 1.39 7.92
N GLN A 20 -3.43 1.18 8.86
CA GLN A 20 -2.80 2.27 9.62
C GLN A 20 -2.10 3.30 8.71
N LEU A 21 -1.44 2.85 7.65
CA LEU A 21 -0.74 3.73 6.71
C LEU A 21 -1.71 4.55 5.85
N ILE A 22 -2.81 3.93 5.41
CA ILE A 22 -3.88 4.59 4.67
C ILE A 22 -4.55 5.67 5.54
N ASP A 23 -4.85 5.34 6.80
CA ASP A 23 -5.39 6.31 7.75
C ASP A 23 -4.43 7.47 8.02
N TYR A 24 -3.13 7.16 8.09
CA TYR A 24 -2.10 8.19 8.22
C TYR A 24 -2.08 9.12 7.01
N ASP A 25 -2.13 8.57 5.79
CA ASP A 25 -2.19 9.37 4.56
C ASP A 25 -3.41 10.30 4.54
N LYS A 26 -4.59 9.80 4.91
CA LYS A 26 -5.82 10.60 5.00
C LYS A 26 -5.70 11.75 6.01
N LYS A 27 -5.09 11.49 7.17
CA LYS A 27 -4.95 12.50 8.25
C LYS A 27 -3.89 13.56 7.94
N ASN A 28 -2.82 13.17 7.25
CA ASN A 28 -1.63 14.02 7.06
C ASN A 28 -1.45 14.51 5.62
N ASN A 29 -2.37 14.16 4.71
CA ASN A 29 -2.28 14.45 3.27
C ASN A 29 -0.96 13.97 2.66
N THR A 30 -0.55 12.74 3.00
CA THR A 30 0.65 12.10 2.47
C THR A 30 0.32 11.03 1.42
N LEU A 31 1.36 10.47 0.77
CA LEU A 31 1.26 9.46 -0.28
C LEU A 31 2.10 8.22 0.07
N HIS A 32 2.13 7.85 1.34
CA HIS A 32 2.96 6.76 1.83
C HIS A 32 2.44 5.38 1.40
N ALA A 33 1.12 5.16 1.37
CA ALA A 33 0.51 3.95 0.86
C ALA A 33 0.84 3.76 -0.63
N HIS A 34 0.64 4.79 -1.45
CA HIS A 34 1.06 4.75 -2.86
C HIS A 34 2.56 4.44 -3.00
N THR A 35 3.40 5.13 -2.23
CA THR A 35 4.86 4.92 -2.27
C THR A 35 5.23 3.49 -1.87
N LEU A 36 4.58 2.92 -0.85
CA LEU A 36 4.79 1.55 -0.41
C LEU A 36 4.39 0.55 -1.50
N TYR A 37 3.22 0.73 -2.12
CA TYR A 37 2.78 -0.14 -3.21
C TYR A 37 3.80 -0.15 -4.36
N SER A 38 4.18 1.03 -4.87
CA SER A 38 5.17 1.13 -5.94
C SER A 38 6.52 0.54 -5.54
N TYR A 39 6.91 0.69 -4.27
CA TYR A 39 8.15 0.11 -3.74
C TYR A 39 8.12 -1.42 -3.76
N LEU A 40 7.01 -2.02 -3.32
CA LEU A 40 6.83 -3.48 -3.33
C LEU A 40 6.78 -4.03 -4.77
N MET A 41 6.01 -3.39 -5.66
CA MET A 41 5.90 -3.80 -7.07
C MET A 41 7.23 -3.72 -7.83
N ASN A 42 8.12 -2.81 -7.43
CA ASN A 42 9.46 -2.69 -8.00
C ASN A 42 10.50 -3.56 -7.27
N ASN A 43 10.08 -4.67 -6.63
CA ASN A 43 10.94 -5.59 -5.88
C ASN A 43 11.83 -4.85 -4.87
N LYS A 44 11.28 -3.85 -4.18
CA LYS A 44 11.98 -3.02 -3.19
C LYS A 44 13.22 -2.30 -3.75
N SER A 45 13.27 -2.09 -5.07
CA SER A 45 14.32 -1.33 -5.74
C SER A 45 14.06 0.17 -5.60
N LYS A 46 14.87 0.84 -4.79
CA LYS A 46 14.78 2.30 -4.58
C LYS A 46 14.96 3.08 -5.89
N ALA A 47 15.85 2.62 -6.77
CA ALA A 47 16.09 3.28 -8.05
C ALA A 47 14.87 3.19 -8.98
N LYS A 48 14.32 1.98 -9.17
CA LYS A 48 13.15 1.78 -10.04
C LYS A 48 11.91 2.48 -9.48
N THR A 49 11.70 2.42 -8.16
CA THR A 49 10.57 3.06 -7.50
C THR A 49 10.61 4.58 -7.62
N ALA A 50 11.78 5.20 -7.46
CA ALA A 50 11.93 6.64 -7.59
C ALA A 50 11.60 7.12 -9.01
N LEU A 51 12.02 6.35 -10.03
CA LEU A 51 11.67 6.58 -11.42
C LEU A 51 10.16 6.43 -11.66
N ALA A 52 9.56 5.32 -11.18
CA ALA A 52 8.13 5.05 -11.33
C ALA A 52 7.25 6.13 -10.68
N LEU A 53 7.68 6.69 -9.54
CA LEU A 53 6.97 7.76 -8.84
C LEU A 53 7.33 9.17 -9.32
N ASN A 54 8.26 9.30 -10.28
CA ASN A 54 8.82 10.58 -10.73
C ASN A 54 9.31 11.48 -9.57
N ILE A 55 10.07 10.91 -8.63
CA ILE A 55 10.64 11.63 -7.49
C ILE A 55 12.15 11.38 -7.37
N SER A 56 12.83 12.25 -6.61
CA SER A 56 14.25 12.03 -6.29
C SER A 56 14.45 10.82 -5.38
N ARG A 57 15.61 10.17 -5.48
CA ARG A 57 16.01 9.07 -4.57
C ARG A 57 15.98 9.50 -3.11
N ASN A 58 16.37 10.73 -2.80
CA ASN A 58 16.37 11.26 -1.43
C ASN A 58 14.94 11.37 -0.88
N THR A 59 14.01 11.87 -1.69
CA THR A 59 12.58 11.93 -1.35
C THR A 59 12.02 10.53 -1.11
N LEU A 60 12.36 9.55 -1.95
CA LEU A 60 11.93 8.17 -1.76
C LEU A 60 12.47 7.58 -0.45
N ILE A 61 13.76 7.73 -0.16
CA ILE A 61 14.39 7.24 1.07
C ILE A 61 13.70 7.84 2.29
N TYR A 62 13.44 9.15 2.27
CA TYR A 62 12.68 9.80 3.34
C TYR A 62 11.30 9.16 3.52
N ARG A 63 10.53 8.95 2.44
CA ARG A 63 9.21 8.33 2.51
C ARG A 63 9.26 6.89 3.03
N ILE A 64 10.21 6.07 2.60
CA ILE A 64 10.40 4.70 3.12
C ILE A 64 10.71 4.74 4.62
N ASN A 65 11.57 5.67 5.06
CA ASN A 65 11.87 5.82 6.48
C ASN A 65 10.64 6.24 7.30
N GLN A 66 9.78 7.11 6.76
CA GLN A 66 8.50 7.45 7.41
C GLN A 66 7.55 6.25 7.45
N ILE A 67 7.43 5.49 6.35
CA ILE A 67 6.63 4.27 6.30
C ILE A 67 7.05 3.30 7.40
N ASN A 68 8.35 2.97 7.50
CA ASN A 68 8.88 2.07 8.51
C ASN A 68 8.59 2.55 9.95
N LYS A 69 8.60 3.87 10.19
CA LYS A 69 8.23 4.46 11.48
C LYS A 69 6.75 4.33 11.79
N ILE A 70 5.88 4.57 10.80
CA ILE A 70 4.42 4.48 10.95
C ILE A 70 4.02 3.04 11.25
N ILE A 71 4.48 2.09 10.42
CA ILE A 71 4.11 0.67 10.55
C ILE A 71 4.93 -0.08 11.62
N LYS A 72 5.93 0.60 12.21
CA LYS A 72 6.84 0.08 13.24
C LYS A 72 7.51 -1.24 12.87
N LYS A 73 7.76 -1.44 11.58
CA LYS A 73 8.38 -2.66 11.05
C LYS A 73 9.15 -2.36 9.77
N ASP A 74 10.23 -3.10 9.55
CA ASP A 74 11.04 -3.01 8.35
C ASP A 74 10.45 -3.88 7.22
N LEU A 75 10.47 -3.34 6.00
CA LEU A 75 10.05 -4.00 4.76
C LEU A 75 11.11 -5.00 4.23
N SER A 76 12.23 -5.16 4.93
CA SER A 76 13.22 -6.22 4.66
C SER A 76 12.69 -7.63 4.95
N ASP A 77 11.69 -7.78 5.83
CA ASP A 77 10.97 -9.04 6.07
C ASP A 77 10.07 -9.37 4.87
N GLU A 78 10.45 -10.36 4.08
CA GLU A 78 9.72 -10.77 2.87
C GLU A 78 8.30 -11.27 3.16
N ASN A 79 8.08 -11.98 4.27
CA ASN A 79 6.74 -12.46 4.63
C ASN A 79 5.84 -11.28 4.98
N PHE A 80 6.38 -10.27 5.67
CA PHE A 80 5.65 -9.05 5.97
C PHE A 80 5.37 -8.23 4.71
N ALA A 81 6.36 -8.05 3.84
CA ALA A 81 6.20 -7.39 2.55
C ALA A 81 5.13 -8.07 1.69
N PHE A 82 5.11 -9.41 1.66
CA PHE A 82 4.09 -10.19 0.98
C PHE A 82 2.69 -9.96 1.56
N LYS A 83 2.53 -9.98 2.90
CA LYS A 83 1.22 -9.69 3.54
C LYS A 83 0.69 -8.31 3.18
N LEU A 84 1.57 -7.30 3.12
CA LEU A 84 1.20 -5.95 2.69
C LEU A 84 0.78 -5.94 1.21
N LEU A 85 1.55 -6.57 0.33
CA LEU A 85 1.22 -6.66 -1.09
C LEU A 85 -0.10 -7.41 -1.32
N PHE A 86 -0.32 -8.51 -0.62
CA PHE A 86 -1.57 -9.26 -0.65
C PHE A 86 -2.76 -8.37 -0.26
N SER A 87 -2.61 -7.58 0.80
CA SER A 87 -3.64 -6.64 1.24
C SER A 87 -3.98 -5.60 0.16
N TYR A 88 -2.97 -5.08 -0.55
CA TYR A 88 -3.24 -4.22 -1.73
C TYR A 88 -4.02 -4.95 -2.82
N LYS A 89 -3.70 -6.22 -3.11
CA LYS A 89 -4.40 -7.01 -4.12
C LYS A 89 -5.83 -7.36 -3.74
N VAL A 90 -6.10 -7.56 -2.45
CA VAL A 90 -7.46 -7.72 -1.93
C VAL A 90 -8.29 -6.45 -2.17
N LEU A 91 -7.73 -5.28 -1.84
CA LEU A 91 -8.42 -4.00 -2.03
C LEU A 91 -8.69 -3.70 -3.52
N GLU A 92 -7.72 -4.01 -4.40
CA GLU A 92 -7.88 -3.91 -5.85
C GLU A 92 -8.97 -4.83 -6.38
N PHE A 93 -8.99 -6.09 -5.93
CA PHE A 93 -10.01 -7.04 -6.34
C PHE A 93 -11.42 -6.59 -5.92
N ALA A 94 -11.54 -5.90 -4.79
CA ALA A 94 -12.79 -5.35 -4.30
C ALA A 94 -13.22 -4.03 -4.96
N GLY A 95 -12.37 -3.38 -5.77
CA GLY A 95 -12.67 -2.06 -6.35
C GLY A 95 -12.52 -0.90 -5.37
N GLU A 96 -11.77 -1.09 -4.27
CA GLU A 96 -11.59 -0.14 -3.18
C GLU A 96 -10.30 0.71 -3.33
N GLU A 97 -9.58 0.58 -4.44
CA GLU A 97 -8.27 1.22 -4.66
C GLU A 97 -8.31 2.75 -4.65
N ASP A 98 -9.42 3.35 -5.11
CA ASP A 98 -9.62 4.80 -5.06
C ASP A 98 -9.68 5.32 -3.62
N ASN A 99 -10.18 4.52 -2.68
CA ASN A 99 -10.24 4.85 -1.25
C ASN A 99 -8.88 4.72 -0.55
N VAL A 100 -7.93 4.02 -1.19
CA VAL A 100 -6.57 3.78 -0.71
C VAL A 100 -5.60 4.85 -1.22
N PHE A 101 -5.64 5.15 -2.53
CA PHE A 101 -4.67 6.02 -3.19
C PHE A 101 -5.21 7.41 -3.53
N GLY A 102 -6.54 7.56 -3.57
CA GLY A 102 -7.20 8.70 -4.18
C GLY A 102 -7.13 8.63 -5.71
N ARG A 103 -8.22 8.97 -6.39
CA ARG A 103 -8.42 8.85 -7.86
C ARG A 103 -7.24 9.27 -8.76
N LYS A 104 -6.40 10.22 -8.32
CA LYS A 104 -5.27 10.75 -9.10
C LYS A 104 -3.97 9.97 -8.92
N ASN A 105 -3.89 9.11 -7.91
CA ASN A 105 -2.68 8.35 -7.58
C ASN A 105 -2.92 6.84 -7.63
N THR A 106 -4.08 6.40 -8.13
CA THR A 106 -4.42 4.98 -8.31
C THR A 106 -3.43 4.37 -9.32
N PRO A 107 -2.47 3.53 -8.88
CA PRO A 107 -1.42 3.01 -9.76
C PRO A 107 -1.92 1.85 -10.64
N MET A 108 -3.13 1.35 -10.35
CA MET A 108 -3.59 0.00 -10.71
C MET A 108 -4.35 -0.06 -12.04
N VAL A 109 -4.77 1.06 -12.61
CA VAL A 109 -5.56 1.10 -13.86
C VAL A 109 -4.72 1.08 -15.14
N HIS A 110 -3.39 1.15 -15.05
CA HIS A 110 -2.53 1.36 -16.22
C HIS A 110 -1.78 0.12 -16.73
N GLU A 111 -1.92 -1.06 -16.11
CA GLU A 111 -1.14 -2.26 -16.51
C GLU A 111 -1.93 -3.43 -17.13
N THR A 112 -3.23 -3.29 -17.47
CA THR A 112 -4.00 -4.38 -18.14
C THR A 112 -4.33 -4.15 -19.62
N ARG A 113 -3.56 -3.31 -20.33
CA ARG A 113 -3.64 -3.24 -21.80
C ARG A 113 -2.25 -3.32 -22.42
N GLY A 114 -1.83 -4.56 -22.68
CA GLY A 114 -0.65 -4.94 -23.44
C GLY A 114 -0.60 -6.44 -23.60
#